data_AF-B3SAR9-F1
#
_entry.id   AF-B3SAR9-F1
#
_cell.length_a   1.000
_cell.length_b   1.000
_cell.length_c   1.000
_cell.angle_alpha   90.00
_cell.angle_beta   90.00
_cell.angle_gamma   90.00
#
_symmetry.space_group_name_H-M   'P 1'
#
loop_
_entity.id
_entity.type
_entity.pdbx_description
1 polymer ?
#
loop_
_entity_poly.entity_id
_entity_poly.type
_entity_poly.pdbx_seq_one_letter_code
_entity_poly.pdbx_strand_id
1 'polypeptide(L)'
;MGVAIFGINVRKRMTFSTIILIISFIITAILAELDTSKWKGTFIILTIATVAFSSLFGTTVYLSSLHGLSSIFPKEYSQAVQIGQAVCGVFTAAVNVLSIIDVQQKMKQDRDDDQFCSESDEEFDHIKYDKSTIKRVMYITRKIWPILLALFLCYIVTHMVYPSITTRIFSIHKESHGPLTGRLFIPVACFLVYAIADLVGRIISGWILMPNYNQGLSLLFLAACRFILVPLFIYCNVQPRKHLSVKIHSDVVYIILILVLGLSQGYVKTLTTMYAPKLVHSRFKEATGAMVYFCITIAYIVSSLMAFGVSAIP
;
A
#
# COMPACT_ATOMS: atom_id res chain seq x y z
N MET A 1 -15.80 27.27 9.31
CA MET A 1 -14.74 27.80 8.44
C MET A 1 -13.53 26.87 8.56
N GLY A 2 -13.17 26.15 7.49
CA GLY A 2 -12.10 25.13 7.55
C GLY A 2 -10.71 25.78 7.65
N VAL A 3 -9.87 25.30 8.58
CA VAL A 3 -8.52 25.84 8.79
C VAL A 3 -7.56 25.13 7.85
N ALA A 4 -7.52 25.61 6.62
CA ALA A 4 -6.64 25.09 5.58
C ALA A 4 -5.18 25.05 6.07
N ILE A 5 -4.62 23.83 6.10
CA ILE A 5 -3.25 23.56 6.59
C ILE A 5 -2.18 24.37 5.84
N PHE A 6 -2.48 24.77 4.59
CA PHE A 6 -1.60 25.44 3.63
C PHE A 6 -2.09 26.83 3.19
N GLY A 7 -3.17 27.38 3.76
CA GLY A 7 -3.85 28.59 3.25
C GLY A 7 -4.58 28.40 1.91
N ILE A 8 -4.13 27.46 1.07
CA ILE A 8 -4.81 27.02 -0.15
C ILE A 8 -6.07 26.20 0.22
N ASN A 9 -7.22 26.61 -0.30
CA ASN A 9 -8.50 25.93 -0.10
C ASN A 9 -8.43 24.46 -0.56
N VAL A 10 -8.88 23.52 0.29
CA VAL A 10 -8.89 22.06 0.04
C VAL A 10 -9.55 21.72 -1.30
N ARG A 11 -10.63 22.40 -1.68
CA ARG A 11 -11.30 22.19 -2.98
C ARG A 11 -10.36 22.44 -4.15
N LYS A 12 -9.58 23.53 -4.11
CA LYS A 12 -8.60 23.87 -5.16
C LYS A 12 -7.49 22.81 -5.23
N ARG A 13 -6.98 22.34 -4.08
CA ARG A 13 -5.97 21.27 -4.01
C ARG A 13 -6.47 19.97 -4.64
N MET A 14 -7.69 19.55 -4.33
CA MET A 14 -8.28 18.34 -4.90
C MET A 14 -8.52 18.46 -6.40
N THR A 15 -9.15 19.53 -6.88
CA THR A 15 -9.37 19.72 -8.34
C THR A 15 -8.04 19.77 -9.11
N PHE A 16 -7.04 20.50 -8.61
CA PHE A 16 -5.71 20.56 -9.23
C PHE A 16 -5.03 19.18 -9.32
N SER A 17 -5.02 18.42 -8.23
CA SER A 17 -4.42 17.08 -8.22
C SER A 17 -5.17 16.07 -9.11
N THR A 18 -6.50 16.13 -9.19
CA THR A 18 -7.26 15.30 -10.15
C THR A 18 -6.94 15.65 -11.61
N ILE A 19 -6.78 16.93 -11.95
CA ILE A 19 -6.40 17.35 -13.31
C ILE A 19 -5.00 16.81 -13.66
N ILE A 20 -4.04 16.91 -12.74
CA ILE A 20 -2.70 16.33 -12.93
C ILE A 20 -2.77 14.82 -13.17
N LEU A 21 -3.55 14.08 -12.37
CA LEU A 21 -3.69 12.62 -12.53
C LEU A 21 -4.25 12.23 -13.90
N ILE A 22 -5.26 12.95 -14.39
CA ILE A 22 -5.85 12.69 -15.72
C ILE A 22 -4.83 12.98 -16.83
N ILE A 23 -4.13 14.13 -16.77
CA ILE A 23 -3.14 14.51 -17.78
C ILE A 23 -1.95 13.53 -17.78
N SER A 24 -1.40 13.20 -16.61
CA SER A 24 -0.32 12.21 -16.50
C SER A 24 -0.73 10.84 -17.03
N PHE A 25 -1.96 10.37 -16.76
CA PHE A 25 -2.45 9.10 -17.29
C PHE A 25 -2.55 9.11 -18.82
N ILE A 26 -3.06 10.20 -19.41
CA ILE A 26 -3.12 10.36 -20.89
C ILE A 26 -1.69 10.37 -21.47
N ILE A 27 -0.75 11.07 -20.85
CA ILE A 27 0.66 11.10 -21.29
C ILE A 27 1.26 9.69 -21.23
N THR A 28 1.09 8.96 -20.12
CA THR A 28 1.62 7.58 -19.99
C THR A 28 0.98 6.62 -20.99
N ALA A 29 -0.33 6.76 -21.29
CA ALA A 29 -0.99 5.96 -22.31
C ALA A 29 -0.42 6.23 -23.71
N ILE A 30 -0.23 7.50 -24.09
CA ILE A 30 0.40 7.87 -25.37
C ILE A 30 1.84 7.35 -25.43
N LEU A 31 2.62 7.50 -24.35
CA LEU A 31 3.99 6.99 -24.29
C LEU A 31 4.05 5.47 -24.50
N ALA A 32 3.08 4.71 -23.96
CA ALA A 32 3.04 3.26 -24.11
C ALA A 32 2.77 2.77 -25.56
N GLU A 33 2.17 3.60 -26.42
CA GLU A 33 1.89 3.27 -27.83
C GLU A 33 2.98 3.76 -28.81
N LEU A 34 3.94 4.58 -28.36
CA LEU A 34 4.99 5.12 -29.23
C LEU A 34 6.11 4.11 -29.50
N ASP A 35 6.46 3.90 -30.77
CA ASP A 35 7.63 3.09 -31.15
C ASP A 35 8.92 3.73 -30.60
N THR A 36 9.44 3.09 -29.57
CA THR A 36 10.60 3.56 -28.81
C THR A 36 11.89 2.83 -29.18
N SER A 37 11.89 2.06 -30.26
CA SER A 37 13.02 1.18 -30.64
C SER A 37 14.38 1.90 -30.70
N LYS A 38 14.39 3.19 -31.07
CA LYS A 38 15.57 4.04 -31.24
C LYS A 38 16.05 4.79 -29.98
N TRP A 39 15.25 4.84 -28.92
CA TRP A 39 15.40 5.83 -27.82
C TRP A 39 14.97 5.30 -26.45
N LYS A 40 15.15 3.99 -26.24
CA LYS A 40 14.77 3.21 -25.05
C LYS A 40 15.22 3.87 -23.72
N GLY A 41 16.45 4.38 -23.64
CA GLY A 41 16.96 5.04 -22.42
C GLY A 41 16.20 6.33 -22.06
N THR A 42 15.97 7.21 -23.04
CA THR A 42 15.20 8.44 -22.87
C THR A 42 13.76 8.15 -22.43
N PHE A 43 13.15 7.10 -22.98
CA PHE A 43 11.80 6.66 -22.62
C PHE A 43 11.70 6.09 -21.21
N ILE A 44 12.69 5.31 -20.75
CA ILE A 44 12.73 4.84 -19.36
C ILE A 44 12.78 6.06 -18.42
N ILE A 45 13.68 7.01 -18.67
CA ILE A 45 13.79 8.24 -17.86
C ILE A 45 12.49 9.05 -17.90
N LEU A 46 11.89 9.23 -19.08
CA LEU A 46 10.65 9.98 -19.26
C LEU A 46 9.46 9.31 -18.57
N THR A 47 9.35 7.98 -18.65
CA THR A 47 8.29 7.20 -17.99
C THR A 47 8.44 7.23 -16.47
N ILE A 48 9.67 7.10 -15.96
CA ILE A 48 9.94 7.24 -14.51
C ILE A 48 9.59 8.66 -14.06
N ALA A 49 10.00 9.69 -14.80
CA ALA A 49 9.74 11.09 -14.47
C ALA A 49 8.23 11.43 -14.47
N THR A 50 7.46 10.96 -15.46
CA THR A 50 6.01 11.19 -15.50
C THR A 50 5.28 10.44 -14.39
N VAL A 51 5.68 9.21 -14.07
CA VAL A 51 5.14 8.44 -12.94
C VAL A 51 5.45 9.13 -11.61
N ALA A 52 6.70 9.51 -11.34
CA ALA A 52 7.11 10.21 -10.12
C ALA A 52 6.35 11.55 -9.94
N PHE A 53 6.26 12.35 -11.02
CA PHE A 53 5.48 13.60 -11.01
C PHE A 53 4.01 13.36 -10.66
N SER A 54 3.39 12.32 -11.24
CA SER A 54 2.00 11.95 -10.97
C SER A 54 1.78 11.48 -9.53
N SER A 55 2.74 10.72 -8.96
CA SER A 55 2.71 10.22 -7.57
C SER A 55 2.79 11.35 -6.54
N LEU A 56 3.61 12.37 -6.81
CA LEU A 56 3.85 13.49 -5.92
C LEU A 56 2.76 14.57 -6.02
N PHE A 57 2.55 15.14 -7.21
CA PHE A 57 1.63 16.28 -7.39
C PHE A 57 0.18 15.86 -7.60
N GLY A 58 -0.05 14.66 -8.12
CA GLY A 58 -1.36 14.03 -8.22
C GLY A 58 -1.72 13.26 -6.95
N THR A 59 -1.25 12.03 -6.84
CA THR A 59 -1.70 11.03 -5.85
C THR A 59 -1.51 11.51 -4.41
N THR A 60 -0.32 12.00 -4.05
CA THR A 60 0.01 12.42 -2.68
C THR A 60 -0.73 13.69 -2.26
N VAL A 61 -0.89 14.68 -3.15
CA VAL A 61 -1.70 15.88 -2.88
C VAL A 61 -3.18 15.54 -2.77
N TYR A 62 -3.70 14.66 -3.63
CA TYR A 62 -5.09 14.21 -3.59
C TYR A 62 -5.39 13.44 -2.30
N LEU A 63 -4.60 12.40 -2.00
CA LEU A 63 -4.83 11.53 -0.84
C LEU A 63 -4.62 12.25 0.50
N SER A 64 -3.63 13.13 0.62
CA SER A 64 -3.45 13.96 1.83
C SER A 64 -4.61 14.95 2.02
N SER A 65 -5.16 15.51 0.92
CA SER A 65 -6.36 16.36 0.97
C SER A 65 -7.60 15.56 1.33
N LEU A 66 -7.76 14.35 0.79
CA LEU A 66 -8.90 13.47 1.03
C LEU A 66 -8.93 12.96 2.47
N HIS A 67 -7.80 12.49 3.01
CA HIS A 67 -7.70 12.09 4.42
C HIS A 67 -7.87 13.28 5.36
N GLY A 68 -7.35 14.47 5.00
CA GLY A 68 -7.62 15.70 5.73
C GLY A 68 -9.10 16.10 5.72
N LEU A 69 -9.79 15.94 4.60
CA LEU A 69 -11.22 16.26 4.52
C LEU A 69 -12.09 15.23 5.27
N SER A 70 -11.85 13.93 5.06
CA SER A 70 -12.63 12.86 5.67
C SER A 70 -12.54 12.86 7.19
N SER A 71 -11.40 13.27 7.75
CA SER A 71 -11.16 13.32 9.19
C SER A 71 -12.00 14.37 9.94
N ILE A 72 -12.55 15.37 9.23
CA ILE A 72 -13.47 16.37 9.81
C ILE A 72 -14.84 15.74 10.09
N PHE A 73 -15.27 14.84 9.21
CA PHE A 73 -16.57 14.17 9.21
C PHE A 73 -16.63 13.02 10.24
N PRO A 74 -17.82 12.40 10.43
CA PRO A 74 -17.95 11.15 11.19
C PRO A 74 -17.04 10.03 10.69
N LYS A 75 -16.72 9.05 11.56
CA LYS A 75 -15.73 7.98 11.32
C LYS A 75 -16.05 7.15 10.07
N GLU A 76 -17.33 7.06 9.73
CA GLU A 76 -17.93 6.35 8.61
C GLU A 76 -17.40 6.89 7.27
N TYR A 77 -17.11 8.19 7.17
CA TYR A 77 -16.55 8.79 5.95
C TYR A 77 -15.07 8.44 5.76
N SER A 78 -14.27 8.43 6.82
CA SER A 78 -12.90 7.92 6.77
C SER A 78 -12.89 6.42 6.44
N GLN A 79 -13.82 5.64 6.99
CA GLN A 79 -13.96 4.22 6.63
C GLN A 79 -14.34 4.04 5.15
N ALA A 80 -15.28 4.82 4.63
CA ALA A 80 -15.69 4.76 3.21
C ALA A 80 -14.52 5.05 2.25
N VAL A 81 -13.67 6.05 2.57
CA VAL A 81 -12.43 6.30 1.83
C VAL A 81 -11.50 5.08 1.85
N GLN A 82 -11.35 4.42 3.00
CA GLN A 82 -10.54 3.21 3.11
C GLN A 82 -11.15 2.01 2.35
N ILE A 83 -12.47 1.84 2.36
CA ILE A 83 -13.14 0.77 1.59
C ILE A 83 -12.95 1.00 0.08
N GLY A 84 -13.16 2.22 -0.42
CA GLY A 84 -12.96 2.55 -1.84
C GLY A 84 -11.55 2.24 -2.35
N GLN A 85 -10.52 2.51 -1.54
CA GLN A 85 -9.14 2.10 -1.84
C GLN A 85 -8.95 0.58 -1.94
N ALA A 86 -9.58 -0.20 -1.05
CA ALA A 86 -9.45 -1.66 -1.08
C ALA A 86 -10.22 -2.29 -2.24
N VAL A 87 -11.40 -1.76 -2.59
CA VAL A 87 -12.14 -2.17 -3.81
C VAL A 87 -11.29 -1.93 -5.06
N CYS A 88 -10.59 -0.80 -5.14
CA CYS A 88 -9.63 -0.54 -6.23
C CYS A 88 -8.50 -1.59 -6.25
N GLY A 89 -7.94 -1.94 -5.09
CA GLY A 89 -6.92 -3.01 -4.98
C GLY A 89 -7.41 -4.39 -5.44
N VAL A 90 -8.65 -4.77 -5.07
CA VAL A 90 -9.28 -6.02 -5.52
C VAL A 90 -9.51 -5.99 -7.04
N PHE A 91 -9.96 -4.86 -7.59
CA PHE A 91 -10.13 -4.68 -9.03
C PHE A 91 -8.79 -4.83 -9.77
N THR A 92 -7.72 -4.16 -9.33
CA THR A 92 -6.38 -4.30 -9.91
C THR A 92 -5.86 -5.74 -9.86
N ALA A 93 -6.06 -6.45 -8.74
CA ALA A 93 -5.68 -7.86 -8.61
C ALA A 93 -6.47 -8.77 -9.56
N ALA A 94 -7.78 -8.53 -9.72
CA ALA A 94 -8.63 -9.26 -10.66
C ALA A 94 -8.23 -8.99 -12.12
N VAL A 95 -7.97 -7.73 -12.49
CA VAL A 95 -7.47 -7.36 -13.82
C VAL A 95 -6.11 -8.01 -14.11
N ASN A 96 -5.22 -8.11 -13.13
CA ASN A 96 -3.94 -8.83 -13.28
C ASN A 96 -4.16 -10.32 -13.58
N VAL A 97 -5.06 -11.00 -12.85
CA VAL A 97 -5.43 -12.40 -13.12
C VAL A 97 -6.01 -12.57 -14.52
N LEU A 98 -6.94 -11.69 -14.93
CA LEU A 98 -7.56 -11.72 -16.26
C LEU A 98 -6.54 -11.44 -17.38
N SER A 99 -5.65 -10.47 -17.19
CA SER A 99 -4.57 -10.13 -18.13
C SER A 99 -3.63 -11.32 -18.33
N ILE A 100 -3.23 -12.00 -17.25
CA ILE A 100 -2.41 -13.21 -17.36
C ILE A 100 -3.15 -14.29 -18.14
N ILE A 101 -4.45 -14.50 -17.90
CA ILE A 101 -5.26 -15.50 -18.64
C ILE A 101 -5.36 -15.15 -20.14
N ASP A 102 -5.59 -13.88 -20.51
CA ASP A 102 -5.63 -13.40 -21.89
C ASP A 102 -4.25 -13.55 -22.58
N VAL A 103 -3.17 -13.18 -21.88
CA VAL A 103 -1.79 -13.42 -22.33
C VAL A 103 -1.51 -14.92 -22.50
N GLN A 104 -2.05 -15.82 -21.67
CA GLN A 104 -1.91 -17.27 -21.89
C GLN A 104 -2.65 -17.77 -23.16
N GLN A 105 -3.71 -17.09 -23.59
CA GLN A 105 -4.36 -17.40 -24.87
C GLN A 105 -3.49 -16.94 -26.04
N LYS A 106 -2.86 -15.76 -25.94
CA LYS A 106 -1.92 -15.21 -26.94
C LYS A 106 -0.59 -15.96 -27.02
N MET A 107 0.00 -16.36 -25.90
CA MET A 107 1.25 -17.16 -25.82
C MET A 107 1.09 -18.62 -26.28
N LYS A 108 -0.12 -19.03 -26.69
CA LYS A 108 -0.36 -20.29 -27.41
C LYS A 108 -0.35 -20.10 -28.93
N GLN A 109 -0.36 -18.84 -29.39
CA GLN A 109 -0.34 -18.39 -30.78
C GLN A 109 1.07 -17.89 -31.15
N ASP A 110 1.68 -17.06 -30.31
CA ASP A 110 3.05 -16.53 -30.50
C ASP A 110 4.07 -17.30 -29.64
N ARG A 111 5.18 -17.73 -30.25
CA ARG A 111 6.24 -18.53 -29.60
C ARG A 111 7.65 -18.00 -29.86
N ASP A 112 7.77 -16.70 -30.11
CA ASP A 112 9.04 -15.99 -30.29
C ASP A 112 8.98 -14.63 -29.53
N ASP A 113 10.13 -14.16 -29.03
CA ASP A 113 10.44 -12.80 -28.52
C ASP A 113 9.97 -12.33 -27.10
N ASP A 114 10.66 -12.84 -26.07
CA ASP A 114 11.12 -12.28 -24.78
C ASP A 114 10.42 -11.09 -24.02
N GLN A 115 9.74 -11.49 -22.94
CA GLN A 115 9.65 -10.96 -21.55
C GLN A 115 10.36 -9.63 -21.12
N PHE A 116 9.60 -8.74 -20.46
CA PHE A 116 10.08 -7.64 -19.57
C PHE A 116 9.62 -7.85 -18.11
N CYS A 117 10.37 -7.35 -17.12
CA CYS A 117 9.94 -7.28 -15.71
C CYS A 117 10.43 -6.00 -15.00
N SER A 118 9.61 -5.53 -14.04
CA SER A 118 9.71 -4.24 -13.35
C SER A 118 10.18 -4.34 -11.90
N GLU A 119 10.90 -3.34 -11.40
CA GLU A 119 10.89 -2.93 -9.98
C GLU A 119 11.22 -1.43 -9.87
N SER A 120 10.89 -0.79 -8.73
CA SER A 120 10.71 0.66 -8.61
C SER A 120 11.25 1.24 -7.30
N ASP A 121 12.02 2.35 -7.36
CA ASP A 121 12.42 3.18 -6.20
C ASP A 121 12.57 4.67 -6.60
N GLU A 122 12.47 5.58 -5.62
CA GLU A 122 12.51 7.05 -5.77
C GLU A 122 13.62 7.70 -4.89
N GLU A 123 14.14 8.87 -5.29
CA GLU A 123 14.90 9.81 -4.42
C GLU A 123 14.53 11.28 -4.74
N PHE A 124 14.58 12.20 -3.75
CA PHE A 124 14.01 13.57 -3.87
C PHE A 124 14.63 14.63 -2.93
N ASP A 125 14.58 15.92 -3.32
CA ASP A 125 14.94 17.14 -2.55
C ASP A 125 14.06 18.34 -3.02
N HIS A 126 13.77 19.44 -2.29
CA HIS A 126 13.52 19.72 -0.85
C HIS A 126 12.90 21.16 -0.76
N ILE A 127 13.22 21.98 0.28
CA ILE A 127 12.89 23.43 0.46
C ILE A 127 11.37 23.73 0.66
N LYS A 128 10.86 24.58 1.58
CA LYS A 128 11.37 25.36 2.75
C LYS A 128 10.29 25.35 3.87
N TYR A 129 10.62 25.79 5.09
CA TYR A 129 9.84 25.57 6.32
C TYR A 129 9.40 26.86 7.05
N ASP A 130 8.21 26.88 7.68
CA ASP A 130 7.73 27.97 8.56
C ASP A 130 7.52 27.58 10.04
N LYS A 131 7.91 28.47 10.95
CA LYS A 131 8.02 28.27 12.41
C LYS A 131 6.68 28.24 13.16
N SER A 132 5.56 28.67 12.58
CA SER A 132 4.25 28.58 13.26
C SER A 132 3.69 27.15 13.32
N THR A 133 4.05 26.33 12.32
CA THR A 133 3.49 24.99 12.12
C THR A 133 4.02 23.95 13.12
N ILE A 134 5.26 24.09 13.61
CA ILE A 134 5.92 23.09 14.49
C ILE A 134 5.08 22.83 15.74
N LYS A 135 4.66 23.89 16.43
CA LYS A 135 3.96 23.79 17.73
C LYS A 135 2.61 23.06 17.58
N ARG A 136 1.91 23.28 16.46
CA ARG A 136 0.66 22.58 16.12
C ARG A 136 0.90 21.10 15.84
N VAL A 137 1.90 20.79 15.01
CA VAL A 137 2.28 19.40 14.67
C VAL A 137 2.71 18.64 15.93
N MET A 138 3.60 19.22 16.74
CA MET A 138 4.12 18.63 17.97
C MET A 138 3.00 18.34 18.99
N TYR A 139 2.02 19.24 19.13
CA TYR A 139 0.84 19.01 19.97
C TYR A 139 0.00 17.82 19.47
N ILE A 140 -0.32 17.77 18.17
CA ILE A 140 -1.11 16.67 17.58
C ILE A 140 -0.36 15.34 17.73
N THR A 141 0.90 15.27 17.29
CA THR A 141 1.73 14.07 17.40
C THR A 141 1.81 13.56 18.82
N ARG A 142 2.06 14.43 19.82
CA ARG A 142 2.10 14.04 21.24
C ARG A 142 0.76 13.53 21.77
N LYS A 143 -0.37 13.95 21.19
CA LYS A 143 -1.72 13.49 21.59
C LYS A 143 -2.11 12.14 20.99
N ILE A 144 -1.67 11.83 19.76
CA ILE A 144 -2.04 10.61 19.02
C ILE A 144 -0.89 9.62 18.78
N TRP A 145 0.25 9.80 19.46
CA TRP A 145 1.46 9.01 19.26
C TRP A 145 1.28 7.48 19.25
N PRO A 146 0.45 6.84 20.10
CA PRO A 146 0.33 5.38 20.09
C PRO A 146 -0.38 4.89 18.82
N ILE A 147 -1.33 5.67 18.32
CA ILE A 147 -2.09 5.37 17.11
C ILE A 147 -1.21 5.59 15.86
N LEU A 148 -0.42 6.66 15.83
CA LEU A 148 0.56 6.88 14.75
C LEU A 148 1.62 5.78 14.72
N LEU A 149 2.16 5.39 15.88
CA LEU A 149 3.16 4.32 15.95
C LEU A 149 2.57 2.95 15.59
N ALA A 150 1.35 2.63 16.05
CA ALA A 150 0.64 1.41 15.66
C ALA A 150 0.44 1.35 14.15
N LEU A 151 -0.02 2.44 13.54
CA LEU A 151 -0.19 2.57 12.09
C LEU A 151 1.14 2.42 11.33
N PHE A 152 2.20 3.07 11.81
CA PHE A 152 3.54 3.03 11.22
C PHE A 152 4.12 1.60 11.20
N LEU A 153 4.08 0.90 12.35
CA LEU A 153 4.54 -0.49 12.45
C LEU A 153 3.66 -1.45 11.62
N CYS A 154 2.33 -1.21 11.59
CA CYS A 154 1.37 -1.95 10.77
C CYS A 154 1.72 -1.86 9.28
N TYR A 155 2.08 -0.66 8.80
CA TYR A 155 2.54 -0.46 7.43
C TYR A 155 3.90 -1.13 7.16
N ILE A 156 4.89 -0.92 8.02
CA ILE A 156 6.24 -1.50 7.85
C ILE A 156 6.18 -3.03 7.75
N VAL A 157 5.58 -3.70 8.73
CA VAL A 157 5.53 -5.18 8.76
C VAL A 157 4.85 -5.74 7.53
N THR A 158 3.81 -5.06 7.02
CA THR A 158 3.09 -5.53 5.84
C THR A 158 3.91 -5.34 4.57
N HIS A 159 4.42 -4.13 4.33
CA HIS A 159 5.06 -3.77 3.07
C HIS A 159 6.51 -4.24 2.95
N MET A 160 7.17 -4.53 4.07
CA MET A 160 8.47 -5.23 4.10
C MET A 160 8.36 -6.69 3.61
N VAL A 161 7.19 -7.31 3.76
CA VAL A 161 6.95 -8.73 3.45
C VAL A 161 6.18 -8.91 2.14
N TYR A 162 5.17 -8.07 1.92
CA TYR A 162 4.31 -8.06 0.73
C TYR A 162 4.55 -6.78 -0.10
N PRO A 163 4.89 -6.88 -1.40
CA PRO A 163 4.95 -8.11 -2.19
C PRO A 163 6.26 -8.91 -2.05
N SER A 164 7.37 -8.27 -1.67
CA SER A 164 8.75 -8.68 -2.00
C SER A 164 9.17 -10.10 -1.58
N ILE A 165 8.70 -10.59 -0.44
CA ILE A 165 8.94 -11.97 0.02
C ILE A 165 7.82 -12.88 -0.44
N THR A 166 6.57 -12.42 -0.34
CA THR A 166 5.38 -13.22 -0.66
C THR A 166 5.31 -13.68 -2.11
N THR A 167 5.76 -12.87 -3.07
CA THR A 167 5.82 -13.24 -4.49
C THR A 167 6.92 -14.24 -4.82
N ARG A 168 7.91 -14.40 -3.95
CA ARG A 168 8.99 -15.39 -4.07
C ARG A 168 8.60 -16.75 -3.50
N ILE A 169 7.41 -16.90 -2.91
CA ILE A 169 6.89 -18.17 -2.40
C ILE A 169 6.15 -18.89 -3.52
N PHE A 170 6.73 -20.00 -4.01
CA PHE A 170 6.12 -20.84 -5.03
C PHE A 170 5.36 -22.02 -4.41
N SER A 171 4.29 -22.46 -5.08
CA SER A 171 3.58 -23.69 -4.72
C SER A 171 4.52 -24.89 -4.70
N ILE A 172 4.31 -25.77 -3.73
CA ILE A 172 5.01 -27.05 -3.61
C ILE A 172 4.54 -28.01 -4.71
N HIS A 173 3.28 -27.91 -5.12
CA HIS A 173 2.64 -28.74 -6.16
C HIS A 173 2.81 -28.15 -7.58
N LYS A 174 3.90 -27.42 -7.81
CA LYS A 174 4.23 -26.79 -9.11
C LYS A 174 4.35 -27.81 -10.25
N GLU A 175 4.76 -29.05 -9.94
CA GLU A 175 4.90 -30.15 -10.89
C GLU A 175 3.58 -30.85 -11.26
N SER A 176 2.48 -30.61 -10.53
CA SER A 176 1.16 -31.17 -10.88
C SER A 176 0.51 -30.54 -12.12
N HIS A 177 1.23 -29.68 -12.85
CA HIS A 177 0.84 -28.98 -14.08
C HIS A 177 -0.49 -28.18 -14.04
N GLY A 178 -1.10 -28.02 -12.86
CA GLY A 178 -2.33 -27.26 -12.69
C GLY A 178 -2.12 -25.75 -12.90
N PRO A 179 -3.02 -25.03 -13.57
CA PRO A 179 -2.86 -23.58 -13.80
C PRO A 179 -2.83 -22.79 -12.48
N LEU A 180 -3.58 -23.25 -11.46
CA LEU A 180 -3.66 -22.64 -10.12
C LEU A 180 -2.45 -22.93 -9.22
N THR A 181 -1.75 -24.06 -9.41
CA THR A 181 -0.51 -24.39 -8.66
C THR A 181 0.76 -23.91 -9.39
N GLY A 182 0.67 -23.66 -10.69
CA GLY A 182 1.73 -23.05 -11.49
C GLY A 182 1.62 -21.52 -11.58
N ARG A 183 1.23 -21.05 -12.78
CA ARG A 183 1.34 -19.64 -13.19
C ARG A 183 0.37 -18.70 -12.46
N LEU A 184 -0.83 -19.16 -12.11
CA LEU A 184 -1.83 -18.36 -11.40
C LEU A 184 -1.66 -18.38 -9.88
N PHE A 185 -0.71 -19.15 -9.33
CA PHE A 185 -0.53 -19.27 -7.89
C PHE A 185 -0.24 -17.90 -7.24
N ILE A 186 0.74 -17.14 -7.71
CA ILE A 186 1.06 -15.82 -7.14
C ILE A 186 -0.09 -14.81 -7.40
N PRO A 187 -0.64 -14.64 -8.62
CA PRO A 187 -1.80 -13.77 -8.87
C PRO A 187 -3.01 -14.06 -7.96
N VAL A 188 -3.33 -15.32 -7.72
CA VAL A 188 -4.51 -15.72 -6.92
C VAL A 188 -4.16 -15.79 -5.43
N ALA A 189 -3.27 -16.68 -5.03
CA ALA A 189 -2.96 -16.99 -3.63
C ALA A 189 -2.21 -15.86 -2.89
N CYS A 190 -1.47 -15.00 -3.60
CA CYS A 190 -0.86 -13.80 -3.03
C CYS A 190 -1.75 -12.57 -3.25
N PHE A 191 -1.81 -12.05 -4.48
CA PHE A 191 -2.35 -10.72 -4.74
C PHE A 191 -3.87 -10.63 -4.52
N LEU A 192 -4.65 -11.53 -5.11
CA LEU A 192 -6.12 -11.50 -5.00
C LEU A 192 -6.60 -11.85 -3.58
N VAL A 193 -6.06 -12.91 -2.97
CA VAL A 193 -6.38 -13.30 -1.58
C VAL A 193 -6.03 -12.18 -0.60
N TYR A 194 -4.85 -11.54 -0.72
CA TYR A 194 -4.48 -10.39 0.11
C TYR A 194 -5.45 -9.21 -0.06
N ALA A 195 -5.80 -8.86 -1.30
CA ALA A 195 -6.69 -7.73 -1.57
C ALA A 195 -8.11 -7.95 -1.01
N ILE A 196 -8.65 -9.17 -1.13
CA ILE A 196 -9.94 -9.55 -0.55
C ILE A 196 -9.85 -9.53 0.98
N ALA A 197 -8.79 -10.09 1.57
CA ALA A 197 -8.56 -10.10 3.01
C ALA A 197 -8.45 -8.69 3.60
N ASP A 198 -7.70 -7.79 2.97
CA ASP A 198 -7.64 -6.38 3.34
C ASP A 198 -9.03 -5.73 3.27
N LEU A 199 -9.76 -5.86 2.15
CA LEU A 199 -11.13 -5.34 2.02
C LEU A 199 -12.06 -5.83 3.14
N VAL A 200 -12.07 -7.14 3.43
CA VAL A 200 -12.87 -7.73 4.51
C VAL A 200 -12.46 -7.15 5.87
N GLY A 201 -11.17 -6.99 6.15
CA GLY A 201 -10.67 -6.34 7.37
C GLY A 201 -11.17 -4.90 7.53
N ARG A 202 -11.20 -4.13 6.44
CA ARG A 202 -11.73 -2.75 6.42
C ARG A 202 -13.25 -2.70 6.64
N ILE A 203 -14.01 -3.67 6.12
CA ILE A 203 -15.46 -3.79 6.37
C ILE A 203 -15.72 -4.13 7.84
N ILE A 204 -15.05 -5.17 8.36
CA ILE A 204 -15.20 -5.62 9.77
C ILE A 204 -14.91 -4.48 10.75
N SER A 205 -13.91 -3.62 10.47
CA SER A 205 -13.56 -2.47 11.34
C SER A 205 -14.67 -1.41 11.52
N GLY A 206 -15.70 -1.41 10.66
CA GLY A 206 -16.87 -0.55 10.83
C GLY A 206 -17.91 -1.12 11.79
N TRP A 207 -18.02 -2.44 11.85
CA TRP A 207 -18.97 -3.17 12.69
C TRP A 207 -18.37 -3.46 14.07
N ILE A 208 -17.13 -3.95 14.10
CA ILE A 208 -16.39 -4.30 15.31
C ILE A 208 -15.31 -3.23 15.56
N LEU A 209 -15.59 -2.31 16.49
CA LEU A 209 -14.69 -1.22 16.87
C LEU A 209 -13.85 -1.57 18.10
N MET A 210 -13.14 -2.70 18.04
CA MET A 210 -12.26 -3.16 19.12
C MET A 210 -10.78 -3.18 18.69
N PRO A 211 -9.83 -2.75 19.52
CA PRO A 211 -9.99 -2.13 20.84
C PRO A 211 -10.59 -0.70 20.75
N ASN A 212 -11.00 -0.14 21.88
CA ASN A 212 -11.61 1.19 21.93
C ASN A 212 -10.62 2.31 21.57
N TYR A 213 -11.12 3.46 21.12
CA TYR A 213 -10.28 4.60 20.69
C TYR A 213 -9.34 5.17 21.77
N ASN A 214 -9.68 5.00 23.06
CA ASN A 214 -8.82 5.36 24.19
C ASN A 214 -7.69 4.34 24.44
N GLN A 215 -7.78 3.13 23.88
CA GLN A 215 -6.84 2.03 24.07
C GLN A 215 -5.81 1.97 22.92
N GLY A 216 -5.19 3.12 22.59
CA GLY A 216 -4.19 3.22 21.53
C GLY A 216 -2.98 2.29 21.74
N LEU A 217 -2.66 1.94 22.99
CA LEU A 217 -1.63 0.94 23.32
C LEU A 217 -2.02 -0.48 22.92
N SER A 218 -3.31 -0.84 22.92
CA SER A 218 -3.78 -2.15 22.46
C SER A 218 -3.70 -2.28 20.94
N LEU A 219 -3.90 -1.19 20.19
CA LEU A 219 -3.61 -1.14 18.75
C LEU A 219 -2.10 -1.27 18.48
N LEU A 220 -1.28 -0.61 19.29
CA LEU A 220 0.18 -0.71 19.19
C LEU A 220 0.68 -2.13 19.49
N PHE A 221 0.14 -2.78 20.52
CA PHE A 221 0.41 -4.18 20.83
C PHE A 221 0.00 -5.10 19.68
N LEU A 222 -1.22 -4.94 19.15
CA LEU A 222 -1.70 -5.73 18.00
C LEU A 222 -0.82 -5.52 16.76
N ALA A 223 -0.36 -4.29 16.49
CA ALA A 223 0.60 -4.02 15.42
C ALA A 223 1.98 -4.65 15.68
N ALA A 224 2.47 -4.63 16.92
CA ALA A 224 3.72 -5.27 17.32
C ALA A 224 3.67 -6.80 17.20
N CYS A 225 2.54 -7.44 17.53
CA CYS A 225 2.34 -8.87 17.33
C CYS A 225 2.49 -9.31 15.87
N ARG A 226 2.23 -8.42 14.89
CA ARG A 226 2.38 -8.74 13.46
C ARG A 226 3.83 -9.02 13.06
N PHE A 227 4.84 -8.57 13.83
CA PHE A 227 6.24 -8.95 13.58
C PHE A 227 6.47 -10.46 13.61
N ILE A 228 5.62 -11.24 14.29
CA ILE A 228 5.66 -12.71 14.28
C ILE A 228 5.40 -13.28 12.87
N LEU A 229 4.65 -12.57 12.01
CA LEU A 229 4.40 -12.99 10.63
C LEU A 229 5.68 -12.97 9.78
N VAL A 230 6.62 -12.06 10.06
CA VAL A 230 7.86 -11.88 9.28
C VAL A 230 8.70 -13.18 9.22
N PRO A 231 9.14 -13.79 10.34
CA PRO A 231 9.87 -15.05 10.28
C PRO A 231 9.01 -16.19 9.73
N LEU A 232 7.69 -16.21 9.97
CA LEU A 232 6.80 -17.23 9.41
C LEU A 232 6.81 -17.22 7.88
N PHE A 233 6.73 -16.06 7.24
CA PHE A 233 6.88 -15.94 5.79
C PHE A 233 8.29 -16.31 5.29
N ILE A 234 9.35 -15.97 6.03
CA ILE A 234 10.73 -16.37 5.70
C ILE A 234 10.93 -17.90 5.78
N TYR A 235 10.15 -18.62 6.60
CA TYR A 235 10.22 -20.10 6.71
C TYR A 235 9.30 -20.88 5.75
N CYS A 236 8.44 -20.20 4.99
CA CYS A 236 7.66 -20.76 3.86
C CYS A 236 8.56 -21.11 2.65
N ASN A 237 8.00 -21.65 1.57
CA ASN A 237 8.73 -22.04 0.36
C ASN A 237 9.20 -20.86 -0.53
N VAL A 238 9.89 -19.88 0.06
CA VAL A 238 10.60 -18.80 -0.66
C VAL A 238 11.69 -19.41 -1.55
N GLN A 239 11.86 -18.92 -2.78
CA GLN A 239 12.94 -19.31 -3.71
C GLN A 239 13.51 -18.09 -4.45
N PRO A 240 14.81 -18.08 -4.84
CA PRO A 240 15.85 -19.05 -4.48
C PRO A 240 16.25 -18.95 -3.00
N ARG A 241 17.01 -19.93 -2.50
CA ARG A 241 17.53 -19.98 -1.12
C ARG A 241 19.04 -20.22 -1.10
N LYS A 242 19.72 -19.63 -0.13
CA LYS A 242 21.17 -19.84 0.10
C LYS A 242 21.51 -20.21 1.55
N HIS A 243 20.73 -19.77 2.53
CA HIS A 243 21.14 -19.80 3.94
C HIS A 243 20.15 -20.51 4.87
N LEU A 244 18.86 -20.56 4.52
CA LEU A 244 17.82 -21.12 5.41
C LEU A 244 17.07 -22.28 4.76
N SER A 245 16.93 -23.39 5.50
CA SER A 245 16.06 -24.51 5.11
C SER A 245 14.58 -24.15 5.25
N VAL A 246 13.76 -24.72 4.37
CA VAL A 246 12.29 -24.61 4.47
C VAL A 246 11.83 -25.41 5.68
N LYS A 247 10.93 -24.81 6.50
CA LYS A 247 10.26 -25.51 7.61
C LYS A 247 8.77 -25.66 7.37
N ILE A 248 8.16 -24.76 6.60
CA ILE A 248 6.73 -24.78 6.30
C ILE A 248 6.53 -25.28 4.87
N HIS A 249 6.32 -26.59 4.75
CA HIS A 249 5.99 -27.27 3.49
C HIS A 249 4.46 -27.40 3.32
N SER A 250 3.74 -26.27 3.26
CA SER A 250 2.31 -26.28 2.91
C SER A 250 1.84 -24.99 2.24
N ASP A 251 1.28 -25.12 1.04
CA ASP A 251 0.65 -24.03 0.29
C ASP A 251 -0.57 -23.44 1.05
N VAL A 252 -1.28 -24.27 1.81
CA VAL A 252 -2.43 -23.87 2.63
C VAL A 252 -1.99 -22.96 3.78
N VAL A 253 -0.87 -23.29 4.46
CA VAL A 253 -0.34 -22.46 5.54
C VAL A 253 0.08 -21.09 5.01
N TYR A 254 0.70 -21.04 3.82
CA TYR A 254 1.02 -19.78 3.15
C TYR A 254 -0.25 -18.94 2.86
N ILE A 255 -1.30 -19.53 2.31
CA ILE A 255 -2.58 -18.83 2.04
C ILE A 255 -3.21 -18.31 3.34
N ILE A 256 -3.18 -19.09 4.43
CA ILE A 256 -3.65 -18.65 5.75
C ILE A 256 -2.83 -17.46 6.27
N LEU A 257 -1.50 -17.47 6.10
CA LEU A 257 -0.65 -16.33 6.48
C LEU A 257 -0.97 -15.08 5.66
N ILE A 258 -1.23 -15.19 4.35
CA ILE A 258 -1.66 -14.07 3.49
C ILE A 258 -3.03 -13.53 3.94
N LEU A 259 -4.00 -14.40 4.23
CA LEU A 259 -5.32 -14.03 4.77
C LEU A 259 -5.18 -13.25 6.09
N VAL A 260 -4.38 -13.76 7.03
CA VAL A 260 -4.12 -13.10 8.31
C VAL A 260 -3.39 -11.77 8.11
N LEU A 261 -2.41 -11.69 7.21
CA LEU A 261 -1.68 -10.47 6.89
C LEU A 261 -2.62 -9.39 6.34
N GLY A 262 -3.47 -9.72 5.36
CA GLY A 262 -4.44 -8.80 4.77
C GLY A 262 -5.53 -8.37 5.74
N LEU A 263 -6.19 -9.31 6.43
CA LEU A 263 -7.25 -9.02 7.42
C LEU A 263 -6.72 -8.09 8.53
N SER A 264 -5.55 -8.41 9.09
CA SER A 264 -4.94 -7.59 10.15
C SER A 264 -4.49 -6.21 9.66
N GLN A 265 -4.01 -6.09 8.41
CA GLN A 265 -3.72 -4.80 7.79
C GLN A 265 -4.99 -3.97 7.66
N GLY A 266 -6.01 -4.48 6.96
CA GLY A 266 -7.25 -3.75 6.71
C GLY A 266 -7.94 -3.30 7.99
N TYR A 267 -7.97 -4.14 9.01
CA TYR A 267 -8.58 -3.86 10.30
C TYR A 267 -7.83 -2.78 11.09
N VAL A 268 -6.55 -2.99 11.42
CA VAL A 268 -5.76 -2.07 12.28
C VAL A 268 -5.58 -0.71 11.61
N LYS A 269 -5.32 -0.68 10.31
CA LYS A 269 -5.16 0.54 9.50
C LYS A 269 -6.44 1.39 9.46
N THR A 270 -7.59 0.75 9.37
CA THR A 270 -8.87 1.47 9.27
C THR A 270 -9.28 2.01 10.64
N LEU A 271 -9.15 1.21 11.72
CA LEU A 271 -9.38 1.70 13.08
C LEU A 271 -8.47 2.88 13.46
N THR A 272 -7.16 2.78 13.20
CA THR A 272 -6.20 3.86 13.51
C THR A 272 -6.54 5.17 12.76
N THR A 273 -6.88 5.10 11.47
CA THR A 273 -7.30 6.29 10.70
C THR A 273 -8.68 6.84 11.12
N MET A 274 -9.61 6.00 11.60
CA MET A 274 -10.89 6.43 12.18
C MET A 274 -10.77 7.03 13.59
N TYR A 275 -9.78 6.62 14.37
CA TYR A 275 -9.61 7.06 15.77
C TYR A 275 -8.73 8.30 15.92
N ALA A 276 -7.69 8.45 15.08
CA ALA A 276 -6.79 9.61 15.14
C ALA A 276 -7.52 10.97 15.21
N PRO A 277 -8.53 11.29 14.36
CA PRO A 277 -9.25 12.56 14.45
C PRO A 277 -10.24 12.66 15.61
N LYS A 278 -10.56 11.58 16.32
CA LYS A 278 -11.42 11.61 17.52
C LYS A 278 -10.69 12.07 18.77
N LEU A 279 -9.37 11.88 18.82
CA LEU A 279 -8.52 12.25 19.96
C LEU A 279 -8.11 13.73 19.98
N VAL A 280 -8.42 14.48 18.92
CA VAL A 280 -8.06 15.89 18.75
C VAL A 280 -9.29 16.79 18.74
N HIS A 281 -9.10 18.05 19.13
CA HIS A 281 -10.16 19.07 19.03
C HIS A 281 -10.57 19.30 17.57
N SER A 282 -11.85 19.58 17.30
CA SER A 282 -12.41 19.70 15.95
C SER A 282 -11.66 20.67 15.02
N ARG A 283 -11.02 21.70 15.56
CA ARG A 283 -10.16 22.66 14.82
C ARG A 283 -8.92 22.01 14.18
N PHE A 284 -8.47 20.86 14.67
CA PHE A 284 -7.23 20.18 14.24
C PHE A 284 -7.47 18.85 13.53
N LYS A 285 -8.73 18.46 13.30
CA LYS A 285 -9.09 17.21 12.60
C LYS A 285 -8.47 17.15 11.20
N GLU A 286 -8.63 18.21 10.40
CA GLU A 286 -8.07 18.30 9.04
C GLU A 286 -6.55 18.06 9.04
N ALA A 287 -5.84 18.78 9.91
CA ALA A 287 -4.39 18.63 10.10
C ALA A 287 -4.00 17.20 10.51
N THR A 288 -4.81 16.57 11.37
CA THR A 288 -4.57 15.21 11.85
C THR A 288 -4.74 14.18 10.73
N GLY A 289 -5.75 14.32 9.86
CA GLY A 289 -5.93 13.45 8.69
C GLY A 289 -4.76 13.53 7.70
N ALA A 290 -4.26 14.75 7.43
CA ALA A 290 -3.08 14.95 6.61
C ALA A 290 -1.79 14.40 7.26
N MET A 291 -1.61 14.57 8.57
CA MET A 291 -0.46 14.03 9.32
C MET A 291 -0.46 12.50 9.37
N VAL A 292 -1.64 11.88 9.52
CA VAL A 292 -1.82 10.42 9.43
C VAL A 292 -1.37 9.91 8.06
N TYR A 293 -1.81 10.55 6.98
CA TYR A 293 -1.38 10.15 5.63
C TYR A 293 0.13 10.37 5.40
N PHE A 294 0.70 11.47 5.89
CA PHE A 294 2.14 11.71 5.80
C PHE A 294 2.96 10.65 6.56
N CYS A 295 2.49 10.20 7.73
CA CYS A 295 3.09 9.11 8.49
C CYS A 295 3.04 7.78 7.70
N ILE A 296 1.96 7.52 6.97
CA ILE A 296 1.84 6.38 6.04
C ILE A 296 2.88 6.47 4.92
N THR A 297 3.07 7.63 4.29
CA THR A 297 4.07 7.81 3.22
C THR A 297 5.50 7.54 3.72
N ILE A 298 5.87 8.00 4.91
CA ILE A 298 7.18 7.67 5.50
C ILE A 298 7.28 6.17 5.79
N ALA A 299 6.21 5.53 6.30
CA ALA A 299 6.20 4.10 6.56
C ALA A 299 6.42 3.28 5.29
N TYR A 300 5.85 3.70 4.15
CA TYR A 300 6.10 3.09 2.84
C TYR A 300 7.59 3.14 2.46
N ILE A 301 8.21 4.33 2.47
CA ILE A 301 9.63 4.52 2.13
C ILE A 301 10.51 3.62 3.01
N VAL A 302 10.32 3.67 4.34
CA VAL A 302 11.08 2.83 5.29
C VAL A 302 10.85 1.34 5.01
N SER A 303 9.62 0.94 4.68
CA SER A 303 9.29 -0.46 4.40
C SER A 303 9.95 -0.99 3.13
N SER A 304 10.07 -0.18 2.07
CA SER A 304 10.78 -0.55 0.84
C SER A 304 12.26 -0.80 1.11
N LEU A 305 12.93 0.12 1.83
CA LEU A 305 14.33 -0.05 2.24
C LEU A 305 14.52 -1.34 3.08
N MET A 306 13.61 -1.61 4.01
CA MET A 306 13.66 -2.85 4.81
C MET A 306 13.35 -4.11 3.98
N ALA A 307 12.48 -4.03 2.97
CA ALA A 307 12.12 -5.16 2.11
C ALA A 307 13.34 -5.72 1.36
N PHE A 308 14.25 -4.86 0.89
CA PHE A 308 15.53 -5.30 0.29
C PHE A 308 16.38 -6.10 1.26
N GLY A 309 16.55 -5.61 2.49
CA GLY A 309 17.30 -6.29 3.54
C GLY A 309 16.73 -7.66 3.88
N VAL A 310 15.41 -7.78 4.05
CA VAL A 310 14.78 -9.07 4.37
C VAL A 310 14.75 -10.02 3.17
N SER A 311 14.64 -9.49 1.95
CA SER A 311 14.69 -10.28 0.71
C SER A 311 16.06 -10.89 0.40
N ALA A 312 17.12 -10.47 1.10
CA ALA A 312 18.47 -11.02 1.01
C ALA A 312 18.76 -12.15 2.02
N ILE A 313 17.84 -12.46 2.93
CA ILE A 313 18.03 -13.45 4.01
C ILE A 313 17.88 -14.93 3.56
N PRO A 314 16.91 -15.33 2.71
CA PRO A 314 16.65 -16.75 2.38
C PRO A 314 17.77 -17.51 1.64
#